data_AF-A0A952W7Y9-F1
#
_entry.id   AF-A0A952W7Y9-F1
#
_cell.length_a   1.000
_cell.length_b   1.000
_cell.length_c   1.000
_cell.angle_alpha   90.00
_cell.angle_beta   90.00
_cell.angle_gamma   90.00
#
_symmetry.space_group_name_H-M   'P 1'
#
loop_
_entity.id
_entity.type
_entity.pdbx_description
1 polymer ?
#
loop_
_entity_poly.entity_id
_entity_poly.type
_entity_poly.pdbx_seq_one_letter_code
_entity_poly.pdbx_strand_id
1 'polypeptide(L)'
;MRRILAGAVAAVLVVAGSAVGGLRSEPPAVAQPVLKPANMMCPVYREPIDPGVAPMVIDDTPIGFKTIGARREFNTWKEARKRSYAKRIRDGAEWGDPYTLANCPVSGSPLSQASVPVKHIHEGRQFTFCHAGCLEKFQEDPAPIISKVDAEIIKDQAPLYPLSVCLVSGTRLAHVPGYGVDLVYRNRHVRLCHEGCMKELAAHPEKYLPRLDKAIMDDQLKTYPLEHCLVVPGDPIDEDGDPFKVVLGNRLVLLCCENCETSLMARPNEYLSRLDKARAR
;
A
#
# COMPACT_ATOMS: atom_id res chain seq x y z
N MET A 1 62.00 -41.73 70.08
CA MET A 1 61.36 -42.43 71.20
C MET A 1 60.29 -41.53 71.80
N ARG A 2 59.11 -42.11 72.04
CA ARG A 2 58.03 -41.72 72.99
C ARG A 2 57.40 -40.31 72.93
N ARG A 3 56.12 -40.37 72.51
CA ARG A 3 54.90 -39.59 72.86
C ARG A 3 54.92 -39.11 74.34
N ILE A 4 54.16 -38.10 74.79
CA ILE A 4 52.68 -38.04 74.90
C ILE A 4 52.22 -36.61 75.39
N LEU A 5 50.99 -36.20 75.00
CA LEU A 5 49.92 -35.44 75.72
C LEU A 5 49.67 -33.92 75.51
N ALA A 6 48.36 -33.66 75.31
CA ALA A 6 47.50 -32.51 75.65
C ALA A 6 47.82 -31.14 75.00
N GLY A 7 46.88 -30.33 74.51
CA GLY A 7 45.43 -30.27 74.71
C GLY A 7 45.08 -28.84 75.16
N ALA A 8 44.53 -28.02 74.26
CA ALA A 8 43.81 -26.79 74.62
C ALA A 8 42.90 -26.36 73.44
N VAL A 9 41.61 -26.35 73.72
CA VAL A 9 40.55 -25.80 72.85
C VAL A 9 40.33 -24.34 73.27
N ALA A 10 40.31 -23.42 72.31
CA ALA A 10 39.74 -22.08 72.51
C ALA A 10 38.98 -21.68 71.24
N ALA A 11 37.69 -21.41 71.43
CA ALA A 11 36.73 -21.04 70.41
C ALA A 11 37.01 -19.62 69.87
N VAL A 12 36.91 -19.43 68.56
CA VAL A 12 36.76 -18.11 67.94
C VAL A 12 35.72 -18.18 66.83
N LEU A 13 34.77 -17.24 66.92
CA LEU A 13 33.64 -16.93 66.06
C LEU A 13 33.86 -17.16 64.56
N VAL A 14 32.89 -17.83 63.91
CA VAL A 14 32.65 -17.72 62.47
C VAL A 14 31.84 -16.44 62.22
N VAL A 15 32.47 -15.42 61.64
CA VAL A 15 31.78 -14.29 61.01
C VAL A 15 31.61 -14.63 59.53
N ALA A 16 30.36 -14.72 59.09
CA ALA A 16 30.01 -14.88 57.69
C ALA A 16 30.41 -13.62 56.89
N GLY A 17 31.41 -13.75 56.01
CA GLY A 17 31.82 -12.72 55.06
C GLY A 17 31.15 -12.96 53.71
N SER A 18 30.26 -12.05 53.32
CA SER A 18 29.54 -12.03 52.05
C SER A 18 30.48 -11.94 50.84
N ALA A 19 30.27 -12.82 49.86
CA ALA A 19 30.91 -12.76 48.55
C ALA A 19 30.35 -11.59 47.74
N VAL A 20 31.18 -10.59 47.44
CA VAL A 20 30.86 -9.54 46.46
C VAL A 20 31.14 -10.11 45.07
N GLY A 21 30.07 -10.48 44.36
CA GLY A 21 30.13 -10.88 42.95
C GLY A 21 30.51 -9.67 42.08
N GLY A 22 31.67 -9.75 41.45
CA GLY A 22 32.09 -8.81 40.42
C GLY A 22 31.18 -8.91 39.19
N LEU A 23 30.45 -7.82 38.93
CA LEU A 23 29.66 -7.60 37.73
C LEU A 23 30.58 -7.65 36.49
N ARG A 24 30.49 -8.71 35.70
CA ARG A 24 30.94 -8.68 34.30
C ARG A 24 29.91 -7.86 33.53
N SER A 25 30.29 -6.66 33.09
CA SER A 25 29.49 -5.86 32.17
C SER A 25 29.31 -6.63 30.86
N GLU A 26 28.05 -6.89 30.48
CA GLU A 26 27.71 -7.36 29.14
C GLU A 26 28.24 -6.37 28.09
N PRO A 27 28.80 -6.84 26.97
CA PRO A 27 29.15 -5.96 25.86
C PRO A 27 27.89 -5.25 25.34
N PRO A 28 27.99 -3.97 24.92
CA PRO A 28 26.83 -3.24 24.41
C PRO A 28 26.22 -4.00 23.24
N ALA A 29 24.89 -4.15 23.27
CA ALA A 29 24.15 -4.78 22.19
C ALA A 29 24.50 -4.09 20.87
N VAL A 30 25.05 -4.84 19.92
CA VAL A 30 25.22 -4.38 18.54
C VAL A 30 23.83 -4.02 18.04
N ALA A 31 23.56 -2.74 17.82
CA ALA A 31 22.30 -2.27 17.27
C ALA A 31 22.06 -3.00 15.95
N GLN A 32 21.07 -3.90 15.94
CA GLN A 32 20.68 -4.58 14.71
C GLN A 32 20.25 -3.51 13.70
N PRO A 33 20.68 -3.60 12.43
CA PRO A 33 20.29 -2.63 11.43
C PRO A 33 18.76 -2.60 11.34
N VAL A 34 18.17 -1.42 11.53
CA VAL A 34 16.73 -1.21 11.41
C VAL A 34 16.33 -1.58 9.99
N LEU A 35 15.62 -2.71 9.84
CA LEU A 35 15.12 -3.15 8.55
C LEU A 35 14.24 -2.05 7.96
N LYS A 36 14.60 -1.52 6.79
CA LYS A 36 13.78 -0.53 6.10
C LYS A 36 12.51 -1.21 5.57
N PRO A 37 11.30 -0.74 5.94
CA PRO A 37 10.07 -1.28 5.39
C PRO A 37 10.02 -1.16 3.86
N ALA A 38 9.48 -2.17 3.20
CA ALA A 38 9.31 -2.23 1.76
C ALA A 38 7.99 -1.59 1.29
N ASN A 39 7.03 -1.43 2.21
CA ASN A 39 5.75 -0.74 2.03
C ASN A 39 5.81 0.64 2.71
N MET A 40 5.01 1.59 2.22
CA MET A 40 4.85 2.91 2.84
C MET A 40 3.51 3.10 3.51
N MET A 41 2.52 2.30 3.12
CA MET A 41 1.19 2.36 3.71
C MET A 41 0.99 1.14 4.59
N CYS A 42 0.36 1.37 5.74
CA CYS A 42 0.01 0.31 6.66
C CYS A 42 -1.03 -0.61 6.01
N PRO A 43 -0.81 -1.94 5.98
CA PRO A 43 -1.73 -2.88 5.34
C PRO A 43 -3.14 -2.88 5.95
N VAL A 44 -3.25 -2.48 7.22
CA VAL A 44 -4.50 -2.56 7.98
C VAL A 44 -5.32 -1.29 7.83
N TYR A 45 -4.73 -0.13 8.16
CA TYR A 45 -5.46 1.14 8.22
C TYR A 45 -5.28 2.00 6.97
N ARG A 46 -4.39 1.61 6.04
CA ARG A 46 -4.06 2.38 4.83
C ARG A 46 -3.63 3.83 5.12
N GLU A 47 -3.02 4.05 6.29
CA GLU A 47 -2.29 5.27 6.69
C GLU A 47 -0.78 5.06 6.52
N PRO A 48 0.14 6.06 6.66
CA PRO A 48 1.56 5.79 6.51
C PRO A 48 2.03 4.82 7.55
N ILE A 49 3.08 4.11 7.22
CA ILE A 49 3.90 3.49 8.24
C ILE A 49 4.52 4.56 9.15
N ASP A 50 4.60 4.26 10.43
CA ASP A 50 5.42 5.03 11.36
C ASP A 50 6.83 4.39 11.37
N PRO A 51 7.90 5.13 11.03
CA PRO A 51 9.27 4.61 11.10
C PRO A 51 9.67 4.10 12.48
N GLY A 52 8.98 4.55 13.54
CA GLY A 52 9.15 4.06 14.91
C GLY A 52 8.52 2.69 15.19
N VAL A 53 7.68 2.17 14.28
CA VAL A 53 7.07 0.84 14.41
C VAL A 53 7.90 -0.17 13.62
N ALA A 54 8.51 -1.12 14.34
CA ALA A 54 9.33 -2.15 13.73
C ALA A 54 8.55 -2.98 12.70
N PRO A 55 9.10 -3.19 11.49
CA PRO A 55 8.43 -3.98 10.47
C PRO A 55 8.30 -5.46 10.87
N MET A 56 7.35 -6.15 10.25
CA MET A 56 7.18 -7.60 10.29
C MET A 56 7.69 -8.19 8.98
N VAL A 57 8.65 -9.09 9.05
CA VAL A 57 9.18 -9.75 7.85
C VAL A 57 8.27 -10.89 7.46
N ILE A 58 7.77 -10.85 6.23
CA ILE A 58 7.01 -11.93 5.60
C ILE A 58 7.71 -12.29 4.30
N ASP A 59 8.22 -13.52 4.18
CA ASP A 59 8.95 -14.01 3.00
C ASP A 59 9.99 -12.99 2.51
N ASP A 60 10.95 -12.66 3.40
CA ASP A 60 12.04 -11.69 3.18
C ASP A 60 11.60 -10.26 2.87
N THR A 61 10.30 -9.96 3.00
CA THR A 61 9.74 -8.64 2.72
C THR A 61 9.40 -7.94 4.04
N PRO A 62 10.14 -6.89 4.44
CA PRO A 62 9.85 -6.15 5.66
C PRO A 62 8.60 -5.28 5.50
N ILE A 63 7.53 -5.62 6.22
CA ILE A 63 6.25 -4.90 6.20
C ILE A 63 6.18 -3.94 7.39
N GLY A 64 6.18 -2.64 7.15
CA GLY A 64 5.95 -1.57 8.12
C GLY A 64 4.47 -1.34 8.44
N PHE A 65 4.21 -0.66 9.55
CA PHE A 65 2.86 -0.41 10.06
C PHE A 65 2.74 0.99 10.63
N LYS A 66 1.52 1.54 10.67
CA LYS A 66 1.24 2.82 11.31
C LYS A 66 1.39 2.74 12.83
N THR A 67 0.87 1.68 13.43
CA THR A 67 0.87 1.48 14.88
C THR A 67 1.22 0.04 15.24
N ILE A 68 1.63 -0.17 16.49
CA ILE A 68 1.77 -1.51 17.07
C ILE A 68 0.41 -2.26 17.03
N GLY A 69 -0.71 -1.55 17.16
CA GLY A 69 -2.07 -2.09 16.98
C GLY A 69 -2.25 -2.70 15.59
N ALA A 70 -1.93 -1.93 14.55
CA ALA A 70 -2.01 -2.40 13.17
C ALA A 70 -1.09 -3.59 12.90
N ARG A 71 0.12 -3.58 13.46
CA ARG A 71 1.05 -4.73 13.37
C ARG A 71 0.46 -5.99 14.00
N ARG A 72 -0.20 -5.87 15.16
CA ARG A 72 -0.86 -6.99 15.84
C ARG A 72 -2.05 -7.51 15.04
N GLU A 73 -2.87 -6.62 14.51
CA GLU A 73 -4.01 -6.97 13.67
C GLU A 73 -3.57 -7.64 12.36
N PHE A 74 -2.55 -7.11 11.70
CA PHE A 74 -1.96 -7.77 10.53
C PHE A 74 -1.45 -9.17 10.87
N ASN A 75 -0.91 -9.39 12.08
CA ASN A 75 -0.45 -10.72 12.47
C ASN A 75 -1.57 -11.77 12.53
N THR A 76 -2.81 -11.36 12.82
CA THR A 76 -3.98 -12.25 12.88
C THR A 76 -4.55 -12.58 11.50
N TRP A 77 -4.08 -11.91 10.44
CA TRP A 77 -4.44 -12.24 9.07
C TRP A 77 -4.03 -13.68 8.73
N LYS A 78 -4.84 -14.36 7.91
CA LYS A 78 -4.50 -15.68 7.37
C LYS A 78 -3.12 -15.65 6.71
N GLU A 79 -2.30 -16.69 6.90
CA GLU A 79 -0.93 -16.74 6.36
C GLU A 79 -0.87 -16.48 4.85
N ALA A 80 -1.79 -17.07 4.07
CA ALA A 80 -1.89 -16.83 2.63
C ALA A 80 -2.09 -15.35 2.28
N ARG A 81 -2.86 -14.61 3.09
CA ARG A 81 -3.11 -13.17 2.94
C ARG A 81 -1.83 -12.37 3.20
N LYS A 82 -1.13 -12.65 4.31
CA LYS A 82 0.16 -12.01 4.63
C LYS A 82 1.18 -12.22 3.52
N ARG A 83 1.31 -13.46 3.01
CA ARG A 83 2.23 -13.81 1.92
C ARG A 83 1.86 -13.14 0.60
N SER A 84 0.57 -13.10 0.26
CA SER A 84 0.08 -12.39 -0.93
C SER A 84 0.39 -10.89 -0.87
N TYR A 85 0.11 -10.26 0.28
CA TYR A 85 0.45 -8.86 0.51
C TYR A 85 1.96 -8.63 0.40
N ALA A 86 2.77 -9.42 1.10
CA ALA A 86 4.22 -9.31 1.07
C ALA A 86 4.81 -9.51 -0.33
N LYS A 87 4.32 -10.51 -1.09
CA LYS A 87 4.67 -10.71 -2.49
C LYS A 87 4.36 -9.48 -3.33
N ARG A 88 3.19 -8.86 -3.14
CA ARG A 88 2.83 -7.60 -3.83
C ARG A 88 3.82 -6.49 -3.51
N ILE A 89 4.15 -6.28 -2.23
CA ILE A 89 5.12 -5.27 -1.81
C ILE A 89 6.50 -5.53 -2.45
N ARG A 90 6.95 -6.78 -2.42
CA ARG A 90 8.22 -7.21 -3.05
C ARG A 90 8.24 -6.99 -4.55
N ASP A 91 7.13 -7.30 -5.22
CA ASP A 91 6.95 -7.14 -6.66
C ASP A 91 6.68 -5.66 -7.05
N GLY A 92 6.83 -4.72 -6.10
CA GLY A 92 6.75 -3.28 -6.32
C GLY A 92 5.34 -2.68 -6.30
N ALA A 93 4.33 -3.46 -5.93
CA ALA A 93 2.96 -3.01 -5.82
C ALA A 93 2.72 -2.30 -4.49
N GLU A 94 3.28 -1.10 -4.32
CA GLU A 94 2.73 -0.20 -3.30
C GLU A 94 2.88 1.30 -3.54
N TRP A 95 3.05 1.69 -4.79
CA TRP A 95 3.15 3.10 -5.11
C TRP A 95 2.03 3.41 -6.09
N GLY A 96 0.85 3.69 -5.51
CA GLY A 96 -0.37 4.13 -6.21
C GLY A 96 -1.25 3.02 -6.77
N ASP A 97 -2.22 3.42 -7.58
CA ASP A 97 -3.13 2.50 -8.24
C ASP A 97 -2.36 1.63 -9.26
N PRO A 98 -2.81 0.40 -9.56
CA PRO A 98 -2.30 -0.31 -10.70
C PRO A 98 -2.60 0.48 -11.99
N TYR A 99 -1.92 0.14 -13.08
CA TYR A 99 -2.27 0.68 -14.40
C TYR A 99 -3.71 0.23 -14.74
N THR A 100 -4.65 1.17 -14.85
CA THR A 100 -6.09 0.90 -15.06
C THR A 100 -6.57 1.09 -16.49
N LEU A 101 -5.74 1.67 -17.37
CA LEU A 101 -6.15 1.90 -18.76
C LEU A 101 -6.26 0.57 -19.52
N ALA A 102 -7.25 0.49 -20.40
CA ALA A 102 -7.56 -0.75 -21.14
C ALA A 102 -6.46 -1.17 -22.14
N ASN A 103 -5.63 -0.23 -22.60
CA ASN A 103 -4.72 -0.42 -23.71
C ASN A 103 -3.25 -0.32 -23.27
N CYS A 104 -2.38 -1.03 -24.00
CA CYS A 104 -0.94 -0.94 -23.87
C CYS A 104 -0.49 0.49 -24.21
N PRO A 105 0.31 1.15 -23.36
CA PRO A 105 0.68 2.55 -23.56
C PRO A 105 1.57 2.77 -24.79
N VAL A 106 2.30 1.72 -25.20
CA VAL A 106 3.22 1.73 -26.35
C VAL A 106 2.52 1.35 -27.65
N SER A 107 1.90 0.17 -27.71
CA SER A 107 1.30 -0.32 -28.96
C SER A 107 -0.15 0.14 -29.17
N GLY A 108 -0.85 0.58 -28.13
CA GLY A 108 -2.29 0.85 -28.17
C GLY A 108 -3.18 -0.40 -28.18
N SER A 109 -2.60 -1.61 -28.21
CA SER A 109 -3.37 -2.86 -28.25
C SER A 109 -4.13 -3.10 -26.93
N PRO A 110 -5.33 -3.72 -26.96
CA PRO A 110 -6.08 -4.05 -25.74
C PRO A 110 -5.29 -5.00 -24.84
N LEU A 111 -5.11 -4.61 -23.57
CA LEU A 111 -4.43 -5.45 -22.57
C LEU A 111 -5.25 -6.69 -22.19
N SER A 112 -6.57 -6.67 -22.41
CA SER A 112 -7.44 -7.84 -22.21
C SER A 112 -7.15 -8.99 -23.18
N GLN A 113 -6.42 -8.73 -24.27
CA GLN A 113 -6.03 -9.73 -25.27
C GLN A 113 -4.58 -10.21 -25.08
N ALA A 114 -3.83 -9.63 -24.12
CA ALA A 114 -2.47 -10.05 -23.83
C ALA A 114 -2.48 -11.41 -23.13
N SER A 115 -1.75 -12.39 -23.68
CA SER A 115 -1.62 -13.72 -23.07
C SER A 115 -0.87 -13.65 -21.73
N VAL A 116 0.20 -12.85 -21.66
CA VAL A 116 0.96 -12.58 -20.45
C VAL A 116 1.35 -11.09 -20.43
N PRO A 117 0.53 -10.21 -19.82
CA PRO A 117 0.87 -8.80 -19.71
C PRO A 117 2.09 -8.61 -18.80
N VAL A 118 3.00 -7.73 -19.21
CA VAL A 118 4.23 -7.42 -18.47
C VAL A 118 3.97 -6.17 -17.63
N LYS A 119 4.20 -6.26 -16.31
CA LYS A 119 4.11 -5.12 -15.39
C LYS A 119 5.50 -4.58 -15.10
N HIS A 120 5.63 -3.25 -15.00
CA HIS A 120 6.88 -2.59 -14.66
C HIS A 120 6.61 -1.40 -13.76
N ILE A 121 7.49 -1.14 -12.80
CA ILE A 121 7.43 0.05 -11.96
C ILE A 121 8.45 1.06 -12.48
N HIS A 122 7.97 2.26 -12.82
CA HIS A 122 8.81 3.40 -13.18
C HIS A 122 8.45 4.57 -12.25
N GLU A 123 9.44 5.12 -11.55
CA GLU A 123 9.26 6.25 -10.61
C GLU A 123 8.12 6.07 -9.60
N GLY A 124 7.96 4.85 -9.07
CA GLY A 124 6.90 4.55 -8.10
C GLY A 124 5.50 4.54 -8.72
N ARG A 125 5.40 4.20 -10.01
CA ARG A 125 4.12 4.02 -10.72
C ARG A 125 4.16 2.75 -11.54
N GLN A 126 3.08 1.96 -11.48
CA GLN A 126 2.95 0.75 -12.30
C GLN A 126 2.54 1.09 -13.73
N PHE A 127 3.23 0.51 -14.71
CA PHE A 127 2.83 0.44 -16.11
C PHE A 127 2.56 -1.01 -16.48
N THR A 128 1.70 -1.23 -17.47
CA THR A 128 1.38 -2.58 -17.96
C THR A 128 1.41 -2.61 -19.48
N PHE A 129 2.16 -3.57 -20.01
CA PHE A 129 2.43 -3.73 -21.44
C PHE A 129 1.89 -5.06 -21.93
N CYS A 130 1.51 -5.14 -23.20
CA CYS A 130 0.99 -6.38 -23.78
C CYS A 130 2.06 -7.48 -23.94
N HIS A 131 3.34 -7.12 -24.03
CA HIS A 131 4.48 -8.03 -24.15
C HIS A 131 5.82 -7.33 -23.82
N ALA A 132 6.91 -8.11 -23.73
CA ALA A 132 8.25 -7.63 -23.35
C ALA A 132 8.80 -6.54 -24.28
N GLY A 133 8.68 -6.67 -25.61
CA GLY A 133 9.15 -5.62 -26.54
C GLY A 133 8.46 -4.25 -26.38
N CYS A 134 7.26 -4.17 -25.78
CA CYS A 134 6.68 -2.87 -25.42
C CYS A 134 7.31 -2.29 -24.16
N LEU A 135 7.72 -3.11 -23.20
CA LEU A 135 8.50 -2.66 -22.04
C LEU A 135 9.86 -2.13 -22.49
N GLU A 136 10.57 -2.82 -23.38
CA GLU A 136 11.88 -2.39 -23.90
C GLU A 136 11.79 -0.98 -24.52
N LYS A 137 10.81 -0.77 -25.43
CA LYS A 137 10.54 0.56 -26.01
C LYS A 137 10.22 1.64 -24.99
N PHE A 138 9.50 1.28 -23.92
CA PHE A 138 9.23 2.21 -22.83
C PHE A 138 10.50 2.57 -22.06
N GLN A 139 11.41 1.63 -21.86
CA GLN A 139 12.67 1.87 -21.16
C GLN A 139 13.66 2.70 -21.98
N GLU A 140 13.60 2.63 -23.31
CA GLU A 140 14.42 3.44 -24.22
C GLU A 140 14.05 4.93 -24.17
N ASP A 141 12.76 5.28 -24.17
CA ASP A 141 12.28 6.66 -24.10
C ASP A 141 10.95 6.77 -23.33
N PRO A 142 10.97 6.78 -21.98
CA PRO A 142 9.76 6.72 -21.17
C PRO A 142 8.96 8.03 -21.19
N ALA A 143 9.61 9.19 -21.30
CA ALA A 143 8.99 10.50 -21.13
C ALA A 143 7.77 10.77 -22.03
N PRO A 144 7.81 10.56 -23.37
CA PRO A 144 6.65 10.78 -24.22
C PRO A 144 5.51 9.80 -23.92
N ILE A 145 5.84 8.55 -23.55
CA ILE A 145 4.85 7.54 -23.20
C ILE A 145 4.17 7.91 -21.89
N ILE A 146 4.92 8.34 -20.87
CA ILE A 146 4.39 8.80 -19.58
C ILE A 146 3.42 9.96 -19.80
N SER A 147 3.81 10.97 -20.57
CA SER A 147 2.97 12.14 -20.87
C SER A 147 1.64 11.73 -21.53
N LYS A 148 1.69 10.81 -22.50
CA LYS A 148 0.48 10.26 -23.12
C LYS A 148 -0.41 9.52 -22.12
N VAL A 149 0.19 8.65 -21.30
CA VAL A 149 -0.57 7.90 -20.28
C VAL A 149 -1.20 8.85 -19.26
N ASP A 150 -0.52 9.93 -18.87
CA ASP A 150 -1.08 10.92 -17.94
C ASP A 150 -2.30 11.62 -18.51
N ALA A 151 -2.23 12.04 -19.78
CA ALA A 151 -3.38 12.61 -20.47
C ALA A 151 -4.55 11.62 -20.55
N GLU A 152 -4.28 10.34 -20.84
CA GLU A 152 -5.30 9.29 -20.89
C GLU A 152 -5.92 9.02 -19.51
N ILE A 153 -5.11 8.97 -18.44
CA ILE A 153 -5.59 8.81 -17.06
C ILE A 153 -6.45 10.00 -16.64
N ILE A 154 -6.02 11.24 -16.90
CA ILE A 154 -6.81 12.43 -16.56
C ILE A 154 -8.14 12.38 -17.31
N LYS A 155 -8.13 12.08 -18.61
CA LYS A 155 -9.35 11.96 -19.41
C LYS A 155 -10.31 10.90 -18.86
N ASP A 156 -9.77 9.75 -18.46
CA ASP A 156 -10.53 8.61 -17.94
C ASP A 156 -11.12 8.87 -16.55
N GLN A 157 -10.34 9.51 -15.67
CA GLN A 157 -10.66 9.63 -14.24
C GLN A 157 -11.28 10.97 -13.84
N ALA A 158 -11.08 12.05 -14.62
CA ALA A 158 -11.62 13.37 -14.29
C ALA A 158 -13.15 13.44 -14.17
N PRO A 159 -13.95 12.74 -15.01
CA PRO A 159 -15.40 12.70 -14.85
C PRO A 159 -15.88 12.08 -13.53
N LEU A 160 -14.99 11.34 -12.86
CA LEU A 160 -15.26 10.63 -11.61
C LEU A 160 -14.72 11.36 -10.37
N TYR A 161 -14.14 12.56 -10.55
CA TYR A 161 -13.49 13.32 -9.48
C TYR A 161 -14.52 14.18 -8.71
N PRO A 162 -14.77 13.91 -7.41
CA PRO A 162 -15.93 14.48 -6.71
C PRO A 162 -15.66 15.83 -6.03
N LEU A 163 -14.40 16.29 -5.94
CA LEU A 163 -14.04 17.46 -5.15
C LEU A 163 -14.05 18.75 -5.99
N SER A 164 -14.68 19.80 -5.44
CA SER A 164 -14.63 21.20 -5.91
C SER A 164 -13.55 22.04 -5.21
N VAL A 165 -12.61 21.38 -4.55
CA VAL A 165 -11.56 21.99 -3.73
C VAL A 165 -10.24 21.28 -3.96
N CYS A 166 -9.15 21.98 -3.69
CA CYS A 166 -7.81 21.43 -3.77
C CYS A 166 -7.68 20.29 -2.78
N LEU A 167 -7.18 19.16 -3.26
CA LEU A 167 -7.00 17.97 -2.44
C LEU A 167 -6.10 18.22 -1.21
N VAL A 168 -5.17 19.17 -1.31
CA VAL A 168 -4.23 19.50 -0.24
C VAL A 168 -4.71 20.69 0.58
N SER A 169 -4.86 21.86 -0.03
CA SER A 169 -5.14 23.10 0.70
C SER A 169 -6.61 23.30 1.07
N GLY A 170 -7.55 22.60 0.41
CA GLY A 170 -8.99 22.86 0.55
C GLY A 170 -9.47 24.14 -0.14
N THR A 171 -8.59 24.90 -0.79
CA THR A 171 -8.97 26.07 -1.58
C THR A 171 -9.89 25.66 -2.72
N ARG A 172 -10.94 26.45 -2.98
CA ARG A 172 -11.90 26.18 -4.05
C ARG A 172 -11.20 26.08 -5.41
N LEU A 173 -11.36 24.93 -6.06
CA LEU A 173 -11.07 24.69 -7.46
C LEU A 173 -12.42 24.68 -8.12
N ALA A 174 -12.83 25.71 -8.84
CA ALA A 174 -14.11 25.63 -9.53
C ALA A 174 -14.17 24.31 -10.37
N HIS A 175 -15.35 23.70 -10.50
CA HIS A 175 -15.58 22.55 -11.42
C HIS A 175 -15.53 23.01 -12.89
N VAL A 176 -14.54 23.84 -13.21
CA VAL A 176 -14.34 24.46 -14.51
C VAL A 176 -12.96 24.00 -14.98
N PRO A 177 -12.86 23.43 -16.20
CA PRO A 177 -11.57 23.16 -16.83
C PRO A 177 -10.66 24.39 -16.76
N GLY A 178 -9.41 24.22 -16.33
CA GLY A 178 -8.43 25.30 -16.20
C GLY A 178 -8.40 26.03 -14.84
N TYR A 179 -9.33 25.75 -13.92
CA TYR A 179 -9.24 26.21 -12.53
C TYR A 179 -8.66 25.09 -11.66
N GLY A 180 -7.33 25.09 -11.52
CA GLY A 180 -6.55 24.04 -10.86
C GLY A 180 -5.64 23.28 -11.83
N VAL A 181 -4.71 22.53 -11.27
CA VAL A 181 -3.77 21.68 -11.97
C VAL A 181 -4.25 20.23 -11.83
N ASP A 182 -4.71 19.66 -12.93
CA ASP A 182 -4.92 18.22 -13.07
C ASP A 182 -3.57 17.54 -13.22
N LEU A 183 -3.32 16.52 -12.40
CA LEU A 183 -2.08 15.75 -12.47
C LEU A 183 -2.33 14.29 -12.08
N VAL A 184 -1.38 13.43 -12.46
CA VAL A 184 -1.39 12.02 -12.09
C VAL A 184 -0.37 11.78 -10.99
N TYR A 185 -0.85 11.40 -9.81
CA TYR A 185 -0.02 10.90 -8.72
C TYR A 185 -0.14 9.38 -8.69
N ARG A 186 0.87 8.68 -9.23
CA ARG A 186 0.96 7.21 -9.19
C ARG A 186 -0.31 6.50 -9.70
N ASN A 187 -0.66 6.75 -10.96
CA ASN A 187 -1.88 6.29 -11.64
C ASN A 187 -3.21 6.82 -11.10
N ARG A 188 -3.21 7.70 -10.10
CA ARG A 188 -4.40 8.36 -9.59
C ARG A 188 -4.44 9.81 -10.06
N HIS A 189 -5.51 10.19 -10.76
CA HIS A 189 -5.79 11.58 -11.08
C HIS A 189 -6.20 12.36 -9.82
N VAL A 190 -5.55 13.50 -9.59
CA VAL A 190 -5.86 14.45 -8.50
C VAL A 190 -5.90 15.88 -9.04
N ARG A 191 -6.59 16.77 -8.32
CA ARG A 191 -6.66 18.20 -8.65
C ARG A 191 -6.10 19.06 -7.53
N LEU A 192 -5.14 19.94 -7.88
CA LEU A 192 -4.45 20.82 -6.94
C LEU A 192 -4.55 22.29 -7.37
N CYS A 193 -4.32 23.25 -6.46
CA CYS A 193 -4.36 24.67 -6.82
C CYS A 193 -3.05 25.21 -7.40
N HIS A 194 -1.90 24.62 -7.03
CA HIS A 194 -0.57 25.05 -7.47
C HIS A 194 0.49 23.96 -7.20
N GLU A 195 1.68 24.11 -7.79
CA GLU A 195 2.80 23.15 -7.67
C GLU A 195 3.21 22.88 -6.21
N GLY A 196 3.15 23.88 -5.32
CA GLY A 196 3.45 23.67 -3.90
C GLY A 196 2.60 22.58 -3.24
N CYS A 197 1.34 22.42 -3.66
CA CYS A 197 0.49 21.33 -3.17
C CYS A 197 0.92 19.97 -3.72
N MET A 198 1.56 19.90 -4.89
CA MET A 198 2.09 18.64 -5.41
C MET A 198 3.22 18.13 -4.51
N LYS A 199 4.12 19.01 -4.07
CA LYS A 199 5.21 18.66 -3.14
C LYS A 199 4.66 18.13 -1.82
N GLU A 200 3.65 18.81 -1.29
CA GLU A 200 2.96 18.40 -0.06
C GLU A 200 2.22 17.06 -0.22
N LEU A 201 1.51 16.83 -1.34
CA LEU A 201 0.89 15.53 -1.65
C LEU A 201 1.95 14.43 -1.77
N ALA A 202 3.08 14.71 -2.42
CA ALA A 202 4.14 13.74 -2.61
C ALA A 202 4.83 13.36 -1.29
N ALA A 203 4.97 14.32 -0.37
CA ALA A 203 5.54 14.10 0.96
C ALA A 203 4.58 13.37 1.91
N HIS A 204 3.27 13.66 1.82
CA HIS A 204 2.26 13.17 2.76
C HIS A 204 1.00 12.61 2.08
N PRO A 205 1.11 11.67 1.12
CA PRO A 205 -0.03 11.17 0.36
C PRO A 205 -1.14 10.60 1.25
N GLU A 206 -0.78 10.01 2.38
CA GLU A 206 -1.70 9.48 3.39
C GLU A 206 -2.72 10.45 3.96
N LYS A 207 -2.42 11.74 3.92
CA LYS A 207 -3.22 12.77 4.57
C LYS A 207 -4.33 13.21 3.63
N TYR A 208 -4.11 12.97 2.34
CA TYR A 208 -4.86 13.55 1.25
C TYR A 208 -5.64 12.49 0.49
N LEU A 209 -5.02 11.35 0.15
CA LEU A 209 -5.68 10.29 -0.63
C LEU A 209 -6.88 9.65 0.08
N PRO A 210 -6.87 9.35 1.39
CA PRO A 210 -8.07 8.82 2.07
C PRO A 210 -9.26 9.77 2.05
N ARG A 211 -9.01 11.09 2.07
CA ARG A 211 -10.06 12.10 1.92
C ARG A 211 -10.66 12.07 0.51
N LEU A 212 -9.83 11.89 -0.51
CA LEU A 212 -10.29 11.71 -1.89
C LEU A 212 -11.11 10.42 -2.03
N ASP A 213 -10.60 9.30 -1.51
CA ASP A 213 -11.28 8.00 -1.57
C ASP A 213 -12.64 8.05 -0.87
N LYS A 214 -12.72 8.66 0.31
CA LYS A 214 -14.01 8.87 1.00
C LYS A 214 -14.99 9.67 0.14
N ALA A 215 -14.53 10.78 -0.46
CA ALA A 215 -15.40 11.58 -1.31
C ALA A 215 -15.88 10.81 -2.55
N ILE A 216 -15.03 9.97 -3.13
CA ILE A 216 -15.37 9.10 -4.27
C ILE A 216 -16.40 8.06 -3.85
N MET A 217 -16.20 7.43 -2.69
CA MET A 217 -17.14 6.45 -2.14
C MET A 217 -18.50 7.10 -1.88
N ASP A 218 -18.52 8.21 -1.14
CA ASP A 218 -19.75 8.93 -0.79
C ASP A 218 -20.51 9.41 -2.05
N ASP A 219 -19.80 9.76 -3.12
CA ASP A 219 -20.41 10.15 -4.38
C ASP A 219 -20.98 8.96 -5.17
N GLN A 220 -20.15 7.93 -5.40
CA GLN A 220 -20.48 6.83 -6.30
C GLN A 220 -21.37 5.75 -5.68
N LEU A 221 -21.43 5.65 -4.35
CA LEU A 221 -22.36 4.74 -3.66
C LEU A 221 -23.82 5.06 -3.96
N LYS A 222 -24.14 6.34 -4.19
CA LYS A 222 -25.52 6.80 -4.43
C LYS A 222 -26.14 6.20 -5.69
N THR A 223 -25.31 5.87 -6.67
CA THR A 223 -25.72 5.40 -8.00
C THR A 223 -24.88 4.20 -8.45
N TYR A 224 -24.51 3.33 -7.50
CA TYR A 224 -23.68 2.17 -7.81
C TYR A 224 -24.47 1.17 -8.68
N PRO A 225 -23.95 0.70 -9.84
CA PRO A 225 -24.78 0.03 -10.84
C PRO A 225 -24.87 -1.50 -10.70
N LEU A 226 -24.19 -2.10 -9.73
CA LEU A 226 -24.11 -3.56 -9.58
C LEU A 226 -24.68 -4.00 -8.23
N GLU A 227 -25.43 -5.10 -8.25
CA GLU A 227 -25.91 -5.82 -7.05
C GLU A 227 -25.02 -7.05 -6.73
N HIS A 228 -24.28 -7.54 -7.73
CA HIS A 228 -23.44 -8.74 -7.61
C HIS A 228 -21.97 -8.42 -7.80
N CYS A 229 -21.11 -9.22 -7.18
CA CYS A 229 -19.67 -9.04 -7.15
C CYS A 229 -19.09 -9.08 -8.56
N LEU A 230 -18.30 -8.06 -8.89
CA LEU A 230 -17.65 -7.91 -10.19
C LEU A 230 -16.63 -9.02 -10.50
N VAL A 231 -16.08 -9.62 -9.44
CA VAL A 231 -15.05 -10.67 -9.49
C VAL A 231 -15.66 -12.08 -9.49
N VAL A 232 -16.74 -12.28 -8.74
CA VAL A 232 -17.48 -13.55 -8.67
C VAL A 232 -18.92 -13.28 -9.10
N PRO A 233 -19.24 -13.37 -10.40
CA PRO A 233 -20.58 -13.09 -10.89
C PRO A 233 -21.60 -14.02 -10.25
N GLY A 234 -22.68 -13.44 -9.71
CA GLY A 234 -23.76 -14.17 -9.04
C GLY A 234 -23.68 -14.14 -7.51
N ASP A 235 -22.53 -13.82 -6.93
CA ASP A 235 -22.42 -13.59 -5.49
C ASP A 235 -22.88 -12.16 -5.16
N PRO A 236 -23.76 -11.93 -4.18
CA PRO A 236 -24.18 -10.59 -3.78
C PRO A 236 -23.00 -9.80 -3.17
N ILE A 237 -22.95 -8.49 -3.38
CA ILE A 237 -21.90 -7.65 -2.76
C ILE A 237 -22.17 -7.31 -1.29
N ASP A 238 -23.42 -7.36 -0.85
CA ASP A 238 -23.90 -6.84 0.42
C ASP A 238 -24.69 -7.87 1.24
N GLU A 239 -24.33 -9.17 1.16
CA GLU A 239 -24.98 -10.22 1.95
C GLU A 239 -25.06 -9.87 3.46
N ASP A 240 -24.03 -9.19 3.98
CA ASP A 240 -23.92 -8.75 5.38
C ASP A 240 -24.20 -7.25 5.59
N GLY A 241 -24.70 -6.54 4.57
CA GLY A 241 -25.05 -5.12 4.64
C GLY A 241 -23.88 -4.12 4.56
N ASP A 242 -22.63 -4.58 4.56
CA ASP A 242 -21.46 -3.74 4.31
C ASP A 242 -20.49 -4.37 3.29
N PRO A 243 -20.54 -3.96 2.00
CA PRO A 243 -19.66 -4.50 0.96
C PRO A 243 -18.21 -4.09 1.17
N PHE A 244 -17.27 -4.95 0.76
CA PHE A 244 -15.85 -4.63 0.75
C PHE A 244 -15.55 -3.58 -0.34
N LYS A 245 -15.11 -2.37 0.06
CA LYS A 245 -14.96 -1.21 -0.83
C LYS A 245 -13.51 -1.00 -1.20
N VAL A 246 -13.26 -0.83 -2.50
CA VAL A 246 -11.93 -0.50 -3.04
C VAL A 246 -12.09 0.70 -3.96
N VAL A 247 -11.19 1.68 -3.87
CA VAL A 247 -11.12 2.76 -4.87
C VAL A 247 -9.91 2.52 -5.77
N LEU A 248 -10.15 2.43 -7.08
CA LEU A 248 -9.11 2.28 -8.11
C LEU A 248 -9.38 3.25 -9.25
N GLY A 249 -8.41 4.12 -9.57
CA GLY A 249 -8.50 5.07 -10.68
C GLY A 249 -9.77 5.93 -10.59
N ASN A 250 -10.00 6.53 -9.42
CA ASN A 250 -11.22 7.27 -9.07
C ASN A 250 -12.54 6.49 -9.20
N ARG A 251 -12.52 5.16 -9.24
CA ARG A 251 -13.73 4.32 -9.25
C ARG A 251 -13.87 3.57 -7.94
N LEU A 252 -15.03 3.71 -7.31
CA LEU A 252 -15.49 2.77 -6.31
C LEU A 252 -15.76 1.40 -6.96
N VAL A 253 -15.21 0.35 -6.36
CA VAL A 253 -15.51 -1.05 -6.65
C VAL A 253 -16.01 -1.71 -5.36
N LEU A 254 -17.21 -2.29 -5.41
CA LEU A 254 -17.78 -3.08 -4.34
C LEU A 254 -17.54 -4.56 -4.62
N LEU A 255 -17.04 -5.27 -3.61
CA LEU A 255 -16.67 -6.68 -3.68
C LEU A 255 -17.35 -7.44 -2.54
N CYS A 256 -17.71 -8.71 -2.77
CA CYS A 256 -18.29 -9.57 -1.74
C CYS A 256 -17.29 -9.94 -0.63
N CYS A 257 -15.98 -9.89 -0.91
CA CYS A 257 -14.95 -10.21 0.08
C CYS A 257 -13.58 -9.64 -0.28
N GLU A 258 -12.66 -9.67 0.69
CA GLU A 258 -11.28 -9.23 0.51
C GLU A 258 -10.50 -10.06 -0.54
N ASN A 259 -10.77 -11.37 -0.66
CA ASN A 259 -10.08 -12.20 -1.66
C ASN A 259 -10.32 -11.70 -3.09
N CYS A 260 -11.47 -11.06 -3.32
CA CYS A 260 -11.77 -10.43 -4.60
C CYS A 260 -10.88 -9.22 -4.90
N GLU A 261 -10.34 -8.52 -3.88
CA GLU A 261 -9.37 -7.42 -4.09
C GLU A 261 -8.12 -7.94 -4.81
N THR A 262 -7.63 -9.11 -4.41
CA THR A 262 -6.44 -9.71 -5.02
C THR A 262 -6.68 -9.98 -6.51
N SER A 263 -7.84 -10.53 -6.85
CA SER A 263 -8.24 -10.76 -8.24
C SER A 263 -8.40 -9.45 -9.02
N LEU A 264 -9.05 -8.45 -8.42
CA LEU A 264 -9.21 -7.11 -8.97
C LEU A 264 -7.86 -6.47 -9.30
N MET A 265 -6.92 -6.48 -8.36
CA MET A 265 -5.57 -5.91 -8.52
C MET A 265 -4.71 -6.68 -9.53
N ALA A 266 -4.97 -7.98 -9.71
CA ALA A 266 -4.27 -8.78 -10.71
C ALA A 266 -4.67 -8.36 -12.14
N ARG A 267 -5.97 -8.11 -12.36
CA ARG A 267 -6.58 -7.83 -13.67
C ARG A 267 -7.50 -6.59 -13.64
N PRO A 268 -7.01 -5.41 -13.22
CA PRO A 268 -7.84 -4.24 -12.95
C PRO A 268 -8.60 -3.80 -14.21
N ASN A 269 -7.92 -3.78 -15.36
CA ASN A 269 -8.47 -3.33 -16.64
C ASN A 269 -9.70 -4.16 -17.08
N GLU A 270 -9.68 -5.47 -16.83
CA GLU A 270 -10.78 -6.37 -17.16
C GLU A 270 -12.02 -6.04 -16.33
N TYR A 271 -11.85 -5.92 -15.02
CA TYR A 271 -12.95 -5.66 -14.10
C TYR A 271 -13.46 -4.22 -14.24
N LEU A 272 -12.58 -3.22 -14.28
CA LEU A 272 -12.99 -1.83 -14.45
C LEU A 272 -13.73 -1.61 -15.78
N SER A 273 -13.33 -2.29 -16.87
CA SER A 273 -14.10 -2.23 -18.13
C SER A 273 -15.53 -2.77 -17.98
N ARG A 274 -15.75 -3.82 -17.17
CA ARG A 274 -17.10 -4.34 -16.88
C ARG A 274 -17.91 -3.34 -16.03
N LEU A 275 -17.28 -2.74 -15.03
CA LEU A 275 -17.91 -1.72 -14.18
C LEU A 275 -18.32 -0.49 -15.01
N ASP A 276 -17.43 0.01 -15.87
CA ASP A 276 -17.71 1.17 -16.71
C ASP A 276 -18.85 0.89 -17.70
N LYS A 277 -18.91 -0.33 -18.27
CA LYS A 277 -20.05 -0.77 -19.09
C LYS A 277 -21.36 -0.81 -18.32
N ALA A 278 -21.33 -1.14 -17.02
CA ALA A 278 -22.52 -1.14 -16.19
C ALA A 278 -22.99 0.30 -15.86
N ARG A 279 -22.05 1.24 -15.67
CA ARG A 279 -22.36 2.67 -15.46
C ARG A 279 -22.92 3.39 -16.69
N ALA A 280 -22.61 2.89 -17.87
CA ALA A 280 -23.06 3.47 -19.14
C ALA A 280 -24.47 3.03 -19.58
N ARG A 281 -25.15 2.18 -18.80
CA ARG A 281 -26.52 1.70 -19.04
C ARG A 281 -27.51 2.57 -18.27
#